data_AF-A0A9E0TSI5-F1
#
_entry.id   AF-A0A9E0TSI5-F1
#
_cell.length_a   1.000
_cell.length_b   1.000
_cell.length_c   1.000
_cell.angle_alpha   90.00
_cell.angle_beta   90.00
_cell.angle_gamma   90.00
#
_symmetry.space_group_name_H-M   'P 1'
#
loop_
_entity.id
_entity.type
_entity.pdbx_description
1 polymer ?
#
loop_
_entity_poly.entity_id
_entity_poly.type
_entity_poly.pdbx_seq_one_letter_code
_entity_poly.pdbx_strand_id
1 'polypeptide(L)'
;MKAAFFFLLLAISFAANGVLWRRVNRLEKQLATPAGEYPLGENMGYMQRYAEKLWYAGEAGNWTLAGFYRDEIAETQEGIVRAHVTADGIDVSRRLSAMLPPSVEAVGQAVAARDPAQFRHSYQAMVNTCNACHAASQHGFIRIAVPAGAPVHWNQSFAVPAAKP
;
A
#
# COMPACT_ATOMS: atom_id res chain seq x y z
N MET A 1 -51.42 7.57 -15.20
CA MET A 1 -50.87 6.20 -15.40
C MET A 1 -49.35 6.16 -15.50
N LYS A 2 -48.71 6.90 -16.42
CA LYS A 2 -47.23 6.89 -16.57
C LYS A 2 -46.46 7.28 -15.30
N ALA A 3 -46.93 8.30 -14.56
CA ALA A 3 -46.30 8.73 -13.31
C ALA A 3 -46.36 7.68 -12.20
N ALA A 4 -47.52 7.02 -12.01
CA ALA A 4 -47.68 5.97 -10.99
C ALA A 4 -46.79 4.74 -11.27
N PHE A 5 -46.62 4.39 -12.55
CA PHE A 5 -45.70 3.34 -12.98
C PHE A 5 -44.23 3.73 -12.72
N PHE A 6 -43.88 5.00 -12.94
CA PHE A 6 -42.55 5.53 -12.65
C PHE A 6 -42.23 5.52 -11.14
N PHE A 7 -43.19 5.92 -10.29
CA PHE A 7 -43.04 5.87 -8.83
C PHE A 7 -42.91 4.44 -8.30
N LEU A 8 -43.64 3.48 -8.88
CA LEU A 8 -43.54 2.07 -8.53
C LEU A 8 -42.15 1.50 -8.88
N LEU A 9 -41.63 1.80 -10.07
CA LEU A 9 -40.28 1.39 -10.48
C LEU A 9 -39.19 2.02 -9.58
N LEU A 10 -39.35 3.29 -9.20
CA LEU A 10 -38.44 3.95 -8.27
C LEU A 10 -38.44 3.24 -6.91
N ALA A 11 -39.62 2.97 -6.35
CA ALA A 11 -39.75 2.31 -5.05
C ALA A 11 -39.15 0.89 -5.05
N ILE A 12 -39.37 0.12 -6.12
CA ILE A 12 -38.75 -1.21 -6.30
C ILE A 12 -37.23 -1.07 -6.39
N SER A 13 -36.71 -0.08 -7.13
CA SER A 13 -35.27 0.18 -7.22
C SER A 13 -34.67 0.54 -5.86
N PHE A 14 -35.29 1.43 -5.08
CA PHE A 14 -34.81 1.79 -3.74
C PHE A 14 -34.83 0.59 -2.79
N ALA A 15 -35.89 -0.23 -2.80
CA ALA A 15 -35.98 -1.43 -1.97
C ALA A 15 -34.92 -2.48 -2.35
N ALA A 16 -34.74 -2.74 -3.65
CA ALA A 16 -33.74 -3.67 -4.17
C ALA A 16 -32.31 -3.21 -3.83
N ASN A 17 -32.02 -1.91 -4.01
CA ASN A 17 -30.75 -1.31 -3.60
C ASN A 17 -30.53 -1.43 -2.09
N GLY A 18 -31.58 -1.22 -1.27
CA GLY A 18 -31.49 -1.38 0.18
C GLY A 18 -31.18 -2.82 0.62
N VAL A 19 -31.80 -3.82 0.00
CA VAL A 19 -31.52 -5.24 0.27
C VAL A 19 -30.10 -5.61 -0.16
N LEU A 20 -29.68 -5.14 -1.34
CA LEU A 20 -28.32 -5.34 -1.84
C LEU A 20 -27.28 -4.73 -0.87
N TRP A 21 -27.49 -3.49 -0.44
CA TRP A 21 -26.58 -2.79 0.48
C TRP A 21 -26.45 -3.51 1.82
N ARG A 22 -27.56 -3.99 2.40
CA ARG A 22 -27.52 -4.80 3.63
C ARG A 22 -26.72 -6.09 3.45
N ARG A 23 -26.80 -6.73 2.29
CA ARG A 23 -26.05 -7.96 2.01
C ARG A 23 -24.56 -7.68 1.83
N VAL A 24 -24.21 -6.60 1.13
CA VAL A 24 -22.82 -6.14 0.98
C VAL A 24 -22.20 -5.86 2.35
N ASN A 25 -22.85 -5.04 3.18
CA ASN A 25 -22.34 -4.74 4.52
C ASN A 25 -22.16 -5.99 5.41
N ARG A 26 -23.06 -6.97 5.28
CA ARG A 26 -22.94 -8.22 6.01
C ARG A 26 -21.70 -9.00 5.54
N LEU A 27 -21.49 -9.11 4.24
CA LEU A 27 -20.34 -9.80 3.67
C LEU A 27 -19.03 -9.10 4.04
N GLU A 28 -18.97 -7.77 3.95
CA GLU A 28 -17.81 -6.99 4.40
C GLU A 28 -17.48 -7.27 5.86
N LYS A 29 -18.50 -7.29 6.74
CA LYS A 29 -18.31 -7.60 8.16
C LYS A 29 -17.87 -9.06 8.41
N GLN A 30 -18.28 -10.00 7.56
CA GLN A 30 -17.89 -11.41 7.66
C GLN A 30 -16.47 -11.68 7.16
N LEU A 31 -15.99 -10.87 6.22
CA LEU A 31 -14.63 -10.98 5.66
C LEU A 31 -13.60 -10.20 6.47
N ALA A 32 -14.03 -9.20 7.24
CA ALA A 32 -13.15 -8.36 8.04
C ALA A 32 -12.37 -9.17 9.08
N THR A 33 -11.03 -9.06 9.06
CA THR A 33 -10.16 -9.51 10.14
C THR A 33 -9.80 -8.31 11.01
N PRO A 34 -10.11 -8.31 12.32
CA PRO A 34 -9.66 -7.26 13.22
C PRO A 34 -8.13 -7.20 13.29
N ALA A 35 -7.55 -6.00 13.43
CA ALA A 35 -6.10 -5.83 13.55
C ALA A 35 -5.45 -6.54 14.75
N GLY A 36 -6.22 -7.02 15.73
CA GLY A 36 -5.72 -7.89 16.79
C GLY A 36 -5.48 -9.34 16.36
N GLU A 37 -6.06 -9.77 15.24
CA GLU A 37 -5.97 -11.12 14.67
C GLU A 37 -5.00 -11.21 13.49
N TYR A 38 -4.62 -10.07 12.90
CA TYR A 38 -3.60 -9.95 11.87
C TYR A 38 -2.48 -9.01 12.35
N PRO A 39 -1.18 -9.38 12.25
CA PRO A 39 -0.07 -8.58 12.77
C PRO A 39 0.20 -7.33 11.88
N LEU A 40 -0.74 -6.39 11.86
CA LEU A 40 -0.71 -5.22 10.98
C LEU A 40 0.50 -4.33 11.25
N GLY A 41 0.79 -4.04 12.53
CA GLY A 41 1.93 -3.21 12.93
C GLY A 41 3.27 -3.82 12.51
N GLU A 42 3.40 -5.14 12.57
CA GLU A 42 4.61 -5.85 12.13
C GLU A 42 4.80 -5.73 10.61
N ASN A 43 3.74 -5.98 9.82
CA ASN A 43 3.79 -5.87 8.37
C ASN A 43 4.04 -4.42 7.91
N MET A 44 3.45 -3.43 8.58
CA MET A 44 3.75 -2.01 8.35
C MET A 44 5.22 -1.69 8.67
N GLY A 45 5.76 -2.26 9.75
CA GLY A 45 7.18 -2.15 10.09
C GLY A 45 8.11 -2.80 9.05
N TYR A 46 7.73 -3.95 8.50
CA TYR A 46 8.46 -4.57 7.39
C TYR A 46 8.44 -3.70 6.14
N MET A 47 7.28 -3.16 5.73
CA MET A 47 7.21 -2.24 4.60
C MET A 47 8.09 -1.00 4.81
N GLN A 48 8.10 -0.40 6.00
CA GLN A 48 8.98 0.73 6.30
C GLN A 48 10.46 0.35 6.17
N ARG A 49 10.86 -0.81 6.71
CA ARG A 49 12.23 -1.32 6.59
C ARG A 49 12.60 -1.58 5.13
N TYR A 50 11.72 -2.20 4.36
CA TYR A 50 11.96 -2.48 2.95
C TYR A 50 12.03 -1.21 2.12
N ALA A 51 11.19 -0.21 2.40
CA ALA A 51 11.26 1.10 1.76
C ALA A 51 12.63 1.77 2.01
N GLU A 52 13.11 1.75 3.25
CA GLU A 52 14.44 2.28 3.56
C GLU A 52 15.55 1.54 2.81
N LYS A 53 15.50 0.21 2.78
CA LYS A 53 16.49 -0.60 2.06
C LYS A 53 16.43 -0.40 0.54
N LEU A 54 15.22 -0.23 0.00
CA LEU A 54 14.97 0.14 -1.39
C LEU A 54 15.65 1.47 -1.74
N TRP A 55 15.51 2.49 -0.89
CA TRP A 55 16.18 3.79 -1.09
C TRP A 55 17.69 3.63 -1.22
N TYR A 56 18.34 2.98 -0.25
CA TYR A 56 19.79 2.82 -0.28
C TYR A 56 20.27 1.95 -1.44
N ALA A 57 19.52 0.92 -1.83
CA ALA A 57 19.83 0.11 -3.00
C ALA A 57 19.75 0.93 -4.30
N GLY A 58 18.71 1.75 -4.46
CA GLY A 58 18.54 2.62 -5.62
C GLY A 58 19.60 3.72 -5.70
N GLU A 59 19.91 4.38 -4.58
CA GLU A 59 20.98 5.40 -4.53
C GLU A 59 22.36 4.80 -4.82
N ALA A 60 22.60 3.54 -4.46
CA ALA A 60 23.83 2.81 -4.79
C ALA A 60 23.87 2.28 -6.23
N GLY A 61 22.80 2.46 -7.02
CA GLY A 61 22.67 1.89 -8.36
C GLY A 61 22.59 0.35 -8.39
N ASN A 62 22.30 -0.27 -7.25
CA ASN A 62 22.09 -1.71 -7.15
C ASN A 62 20.65 -2.06 -7.50
N TRP A 63 20.34 -1.96 -8.79
CA TRP A 63 18.98 -2.12 -9.32
C TRP A 63 18.37 -3.49 -9.07
N THR A 64 19.18 -4.55 -9.02
CA THR A 64 18.69 -5.90 -8.66
C THR A 64 18.19 -5.91 -7.21
N LEU A 65 18.96 -5.31 -6.29
CA LEU A 65 18.56 -5.24 -4.88
C LEU A 65 17.39 -4.27 -4.66
N ALA A 66 17.35 -3.17 -5.41
CA ALA A 66 16.21 -2.26 -5.40
C ALA A 66 14.94 -2.97 -5.89
N GLY A 67 15.02 -3.75 -6.97
CA GLY A 67 13.91 -4.56 -7.47
C GLY A 67 13.37 -5.51 -6.40
N PHE A 68 14.28 -6.24 -5.75
CA PHE A 68 13.94 -7.14 -4.64
C PHE A 68 13.17 -6.43 -3.52
N TYR A 69 13.66 -5.29 -3.01
CA TYR A 69 12.95 -4.59 -1.93
C TYR A 69 11.64 -3.93 -2.36
N ARG A 70 11.50 -3.54 -3.63
CA ARG A 70 10.21 -3.09 -4.17
C ARG A 70 9.22 -4.25 -4.17
N ASP A 71 9.64 -5.44 -4.60
CA ASP A 71 8.78 -6.63 -4.65
C ASP A 71 8.33 -7.04 -3.23
N GLU A 72 9.23 -7.02 -2.24
CA GLU A 72 8.89 -7.29 -0.83
C GLU A 72 7.84 -6.31 -0.26
N ILE A 73 7.88 -5.04 -0.66
CA ILE A 73 6.83 -4.05 -0.30
C ILE A 73 5.50 -4.44 -0.96
N ALA A 74 5.51 -4.80 -2.25
CA ALA A 74 4.31 -5.21 -2.98
C ALA A 74 3.67 -6.47 -2.36
N GLU A 75 4.48 -7.50 -2.07
CA GLU A 75 4.01 -8.74 -1.46
C GLU A 75 3.43 -8.51 -0.06
N THR A 76 4.08 -7.68 0.76
CA THR A 76 3.57 -7.32 2.10
C THR A 76 2.24 -6.57 1.99
N GLN A 77 2.13 -5.63 1.04
CA GLN A 77 0.90 -4.91 0.77
C GLN A 77 -0.22 -5.87 0.32
N GLU A 78 0.05 -6.81 -0.60
CA GLU A 78 -0.92 -7.81 -1.03
C GLU A 78 -1.37 -8.74 0.11
N GLY A 79 -0.45 -9.08 1.02
CA GLY A 79 -0.75 -9.84 2.23
C GLY A 79 -1.76 -9.12 3.12
N ILE A 80 -1.55 -7.82 3.37
CA ILE A 80 -2.49 -6.99 4.13
C ILE A 80 -3.83 -6.91 3.40
N VAL A 81 -3.83 -6.68 2.08
CA VAL A 81 -5.07 -6.57 1.30
C VAL A 81 -5.90 -7.85 1.37
N ARG A 82 -5.27 -9.01 1.19
CA ARG A 82 -5.94 -10.33 1.27
C ARG A 82 -6.50 -10.65 2.65
N ALA A 83 -5.92 -10.08 3.70
CA ALA A 83 -6.36 -10.29 5.07
C ALA A 83 -7.56 -9.42 5.47
N HIS A 84 -8.08 -8.52 4.61
CA HIS A 84 -9.27 -7.71 4.91
C HIS A 84 -9.22 -7.02 6.29
N VAL A 85 -8.06 -6.47 6.64
CA VAL A 85 -7.73 -5.92 7.94
C VAL A 85 -8.52 -4.65 8.22
N THR A 86 -9.18 -4.62 9.38
CA THR A 86 -9.82 -3.44 9.94
C THR A 86 -9.15 -3.02 11.24
N ALA A 87 -8.88 -1.72 11.39
CA ALA A 87 -8.29 -1.12 12.60
C ALA A 87 -9.08 0.13 12.96
N ASP A 88 -9.50 0.27 14.22
CA ASP A 88 -10.21 1.46 14.72
C ASP A 88 -11.45 1.86 13.89
N GLY A 89 -12.17 0.88 13.35
CA GLY A 89 -13.34 1.10 12.48
C GLY A 89 -12.99 1.53 11.04
N ILE A 90 -11.71 1.47 10.68
CA ILE A 90 -11.18 1.80 9.35
C ILE A 90 -10.81 0.51 8.62
N ASP A 91 -11.31 0.36 7.40
CA ASP A 91 -10.88 -0.69 6.47
C ASP A 91 -9.51 -0.33 5.87
N VAL A 92 -8.45 -0.80 6.53
CA VAL A 92 -7.06 -0.50 6.17
C VAL A 92 -6.73 -1.18 4.85
N SER A 93 -7.14 -2.44 4.66
CA SER A 93 -6.86 -3.20 3.44
C SER A 93 -7.44 -2.56 2.20
N ARG A 94 -8.70 -2.09 2.25
CA ARG A 94 -9.32 -1.39 1.12
C ARG A 94 -8.62 -0.08 0.79
N ARG A 95 -8.26 0.71 1.81
CA ARG A 95 -7.54 1.97 1.62
C ARG A 95 -6.16 1.74 1.02
N LEU A 96 -5.41 0.78 1.57
CA LEU A 96 -4.09 0.42 1.09
C LEU A 96 -4.14 0.00 -0.38
N SER A 97 -5.08 -0.88 -0.73
CA SER A 97 -5.32 -1.34 -2.11
C SER A 97 -5.65 -0.19 -3.07
N ALA A 98 -6.38 0.83 -2.62
CA ALA A 98 -6.74 1.97 -3.45
C ALA A 98 -5.61 2.99 -3.63
N MET A 99 -4.67 3.08 -2.69
CA MET A 99 -3.70 4.18 -2.63
C MET A 99 -2.28 3.78 -3.02
N LEU A 100 -1.77 2.66 -2.52
CA LEU A 100 -0.34 2.33 -2.59
C LEU A 100 0.12 1.75 -3.95
N PRO A 101 -0.62 0.82 -4.61
CA PRO A 101 -0.11 0.10 -5.79
C PRO A 101 0.44 0.98 -6.91
N PRO A 102 -0.22 2.09 -7.34
CA PRO A 102 0.31 2.91 -8.43
C PRO A 102 1.69 3.50 -8.13
N SER A 103 1.96 3.85 -6.87
CA SER A 103 3.24 4.42 -6.48
C SER A 103 4.35 3.36 -6.39
N VAL A 104 4.03 2.14 -5.95
CA VAL A 104 4.98 1.01 -5.94
C VAL A 104 5.32 0.58 -7.36
N GLU A 105 4.32 0.59 -8.27
CA GLU A 105 4.53 0.31 -9.68
C GLU A 105 5.45 1.36 -10.34
N ALA A 106 5.23 2.65 -10.07
CA ALA A 106 6.08 3.72 -10.58
C ALA A 106 7.54 3.59 -10.14
N VAL A 107 7.79 3.20 -8.89
CA VAL A 107 9.15 2.88 -8.40
C VAL A 107 9.72 1.69 -9.16
N GLY A 108 8.91 0.65 -9.37
CA GLY A 108 9.25 -0.51 -10.19
C GLY A 108 9.69 -0.16 -11.62
N GLN A 109 8.97 0.73 -12.28
CA GLN A 109 9.29 1.20 -13.62
C GLN A 109 10.65 1.94 -13.63
N ALA A 110 10.90 2.79 -12.63
CA ALA A 110 12.18 3.49 -12.49
C ALA A 110 13.35 2.53 -12.22
N VAL A 111 13.14 1.51 -11.38
CA VAL A 111 14.13 0.45 -11.10
C VAL A 111 14.43 -0.36 -12.36
N ALA A 112 13.40 -0.74 -13.13
CA ALA A 112 13.56 -1.48 -14.38
C ALA A 112 14.30 -0.66 -15.43
N ALA A 113 14.01 0.65 -15.52
CA ALA A 113 14.68 1.59 -16.40
C ALA A 113 16.10 1.97 -15.91
N ARG A 114 16.46 1.64 -14.66
CA ARG A 114 17.72 2.02 -14.02
C ARG A 114 17.97 3.53 -14.03
N ASP A 115 16.90 4.30 -13.87
CA ASP A 115 16.93 5.77 -13.93
C ASP A 115 16.97 6.35 -12.50
N PRO A 116 18.10 6.92 -12.05
CA PRO A 116 18.21 7.49 -10.71
C PRO A 116 17.30 8.69 -10.47
N ALA A 117 17.06 9.53 -11.48
CA ALA A 117 16.23 10.71 -11.33
C ALA A 117 14.76 10.31 -11.20
N GLN A 118 14.31 9.41 -12.08
CA GLN A 118 12.96 8.83 -12.00
C GLN A 118 12.76 8.07 -10.68
N PHE A 119 13.76 7.30 -10.25
CA PHE A 119 13.72 6.55 -8.99
C PHE A 119 13.49 7.47 -7.80
N ARG A 120 14.31 8.51 -7.63
CA ARG A 120 14.16 9.48 -6.52
C ARG A 120 12.78 10.12 -6.51
N HIS A 121 12.30 10.54 -7.68
CA HIS A 121 10.98 11.16 -7.81
C HIS A 121 9.85 10.19 -7.41
N SER A 122 9.85 8.98 -7.98
CA SER A 122 8.85 7.95 -7.69
C SER A 122 8.89 7.47 -6.23
N TYR A 123 10.09 7.34 -5.65
CA TYR A 123 10.26 6.94 -4.26
C TYR A 123 9.69 7.99 -3.31
N GLN A 124 9.98 9.27 -3.57
CA GLN A 124 9.41 10.35 -2.77
C GLN A 124 7.88 10.41 -2.89
N ALA A 125 7.33 10.16 -4.08
CA ALA A 125 5.89 10.02 -4.26
C ALA A 125 5.32 8.84 -3.45
N MET A 126 5.98 7.68 -3.45
CA MET A 126 5.59 6.52 -2.64
C MET A 126 5.61 6.84 -1.13
N VAL A 127 6.65 7.51 -0.62
CA VAL A 127 6.72 7.95 0.79
C VAL A 127 5.55 8.89 1.13
N ASN A 128 5.23 9.83 0.23
CA ASN A 128 4.08 10.71 0.41
C ASN A 128 2.75 9.92 0.46
N THR A 129 2.60 8.88 -0.37
CA THR A 129 1.44 7.99 -0.34
C THR A 129 1.34 7.21 0.98
N CYS A 130 2.44 6.68 1.51
CA CYS A 130 2.48 6.05 2.83
C CYS A 130 1.93 7.00 3.91
N ASN A 131 2.46 8.23 3.93
CA ASN A 131 2.05 9.26 4.89
C ASN A 131 0.58 9.69 4.71
N ALA A 132 0.09 9.78 3.47
CA ALA A 132 -1.31 10.10 3.19
C ALA A 132 -2.26 8.98 3.69
N CYS A 133 -1.90 7.71 3.49
CA CYS A 133 -2.65 6.57 4.02
C CYS A 133 -2.67 6.57 5.55
N HIS A 134 -1.52 6.83 6.19
CA HIS A 134 -1.43 6.94 7.65
C HIS A 134 -2.32 8.07 8.18
N ALA A 135 -2.29 9.25 7.57
CA ALA A 135 -3.17 10.36 7.95
C ALA A 135 -4.66 10.00 7.77
N ALA A 136 -5.03 9.41 6.64
CA ALA A 136 -6.40 8.96 6.36
C ALA A 136 -6.89 7.84 7.30
N SER A 137 -5.95 7.11 7.91
CA SER A 137 -6.21 6.04 8.86
C SER A 137 -6.05 6.47 10.31
N GLN A 138 -6.02 7.78 10.60
CA GLN A 138 -5.85 8.35 11.96
C GLN A 138 -4.51 8.04 12.63
N HIS A 139 -3.51 7.61 11.86
CA HIS A 139 -2.15 7.29 12.29
C HIS A 139 -1.11 8.32 11.78
N GLY A 140 -1.52 9.58 11.57
CA GLY A 140 -0.66 10.63 11.00
C GLY A 140 0.57 11.03 11.85
N PHE A 141 0.69 10.49 13.06
CA PHE A 141 1.91 10.58 13.87
C PHE A 141 3.03 9.66 13.35
N ILE A 142 2.71 8.62 12.57
CA ILE A 142 3.66 7.76 11.88
C ILE A 142 4.09 8.45 10.58
N ARG A 143 5.21 9.18 10.65
CA ARG A 143 5.77 9.93 9.52
C ARG A 143 6.98 9.23 8.95
N ILE A 144 6.82 8.71 7.74
CA ILE A 144 7.89 8.12 6.95
C ILE A 144 8.67 9.26 6.28
N ALA A 145 9.99 9.19 6.35
CA ALA A 145 10.89 10.14 5.71
C ALA A 145 11.74 9.46 4.65
N VAL A 146 12.17 10.21 3.64
CA VAL A 146 13.23 9.76 2.74
C VAL A 146 14.53 9.72 3.55
N PRO A 147 15.27 8.59 3.58
CA PRO A 147 16.51 8.51 4.34
C PRO A 147 17.54 9.54 3.86
N ALA A 148 18.25 10.15 4.80
CA ALA A 148 19.29 11.14 4.55
C ALA A 148 20.65 10.66 5.06
N GLY A 149 21.70 10.95 4.31
CA GLY A 149 23.06 10.53 4.66
C GLY A 149 23.34 9.06 4.34
N ALA A 150 24.50 8.59 4.80
CA ALA A 150 24.92 7.21 4.61
C ALA A 150 24.13 6.27 5.54
N PRO A 151 23.91 5.01 5.12
CA PRO A 151 23.31 3.99 5.97
C PRO A 151 24.14 3.77 7.23
N VAL A 152 23.64 4.21 8.39
CA VAL A 152 24.40 4.20 9.65
C VAL A 152 24.24 2.93 10.50
N HIS A 153 23.25 2.07 10.21
CA HIS A 153 22.86 0.96 11.11
C HIS A 153 22.56 -0.37 10.40
N TRP A 154 23.06 -0.61 9.18
CA TRP A 154 22.76 -1.84 8.42
C TRP A 154 23.93 -2.82 8.38
N ASN A 155 23.63 -4.11 8.61
CA ASN A 155 24.54 -5.24 8.42
C ASN A 155 24.53 -5.76 6.97
N GLN A 156 24.24 -4.89 6.01
CA GLN A 156 24.07 -5.23 4.60
C GLN A 156 24.78 -4.18 3.73
N SER A 157 25.55 -4.65 2.75
CA SER A 157 26.08 -3.79 1.69
C SER A 157 25.01 -3.53 0.64
N PHE A 158 24.88 -2.26 0.25
CA PHE A 158 24.00 -1.84 -0.86
C PHE A 158 24.77 -1.66 -2.18
N ALA A 159 26.10 -1.75 -2.16
CA ALA A 159 26.91 -1.63 -3.36
C ALA A 159 26.58 -2.75 -4.36
N VAL A 160 26.74 -2.47 -5.65
CA VAL A 160 26.64 -3.49 -6.70
C VAL A 160 27.71 -4.56 -6.42
N PRO A 161 27.34 -5.85 -6.28
CA PRO A 161 28.33 -6.91 -6.12
C PRO A 161 29.31 -6.92 -7.30
N ALA A 162 30.59 -7.16 -7.03
CA ALA A 162 31.55 -7.39 -8.10
C ALA A 162 31.08 -8.56 -8.97
N ALA A 163 31.27 -8.45 -10.28
CA ALA A 163 31.00 -9.56 -11.18
C ALA A 163 31.80 -10.78 -10.70
N LYS A 164 31.14 -11.94 -10.64
CA LYS A 164 31.83 -13.20 -10.36
C LYS A 164 32.83 -13.42 -11.51
N PRO A 165 34.11 -13.72 -11.23
CA PRO A 165 35.10 -13.98 -12.26
C PRO A 165 34.69 -15.15 -13.18
#